data_AF-A0A4R7JZT4-F1
#
_entry.id   AF-A0A4R7JZT4-F1
#
_cell.length_a   1.000
_cell.length_b   1.000
_cell.length_c   1.000
_cell.angle_alpha   90.00
_cell.angle_beta   90.00
_cell.angle_gamma   90.00
#
_symmetry.space_group_name_H-M   'P 1'
#
loop_
_entity.id
_entity.type
_entity.pdbx_description
1 polymer ?
#
loop_
_entity_poly.entity_id
_entity_poly.type
_entity_poly.pdbx_seq_one_letter_code
_entity_poly.pdbx_strand_id
1 'polypeptide(L)'
;MEETIEPSADFLKGFNHGYEISRHTPEMKETVLSAENLPEDYRMGFEGGELQYEKDRIREEFEQVEQENDLDESEDMGMEY
;
A
#
# COMPACT_ATOMS: atom_id res chain seq x y z
N MET A 1 -24.53 -12.29 -15.72
CA MET A 1 -23.62 -13.11 -14.89
C MET A 1 -22.40 -12.26 -14.70
N GLU A 2 -22.06 -11.88 -13.47
CA GLU A 2 -20.73 -11.36 -13.19
C GLU A 2 -19.78 -12.56 -13.30
N GLU A 3 -18.94 -12.58 -14.34
CA GLU A 3 -17.80 -13.50 -14.34
C GLU A 3 -16.86 -13.04 -13.24
N THR A 4 -16.72 -13.85 -12.19
CA THR A 4 -15.66 -13.67 -11.21
C THR A 4 -14.35 -14.08 -11.88
N ILE A 5 -13.63 -13.11 -12.42
CA ILE A 5 -12.28 -13.31 -12.95
C ILE A 5 -11.38 -13.53 -11.73
N GLU A 6 -10.99 -14.78 -11.49
CA GLU A 6 -10.00 -15.09 -10.46
C GLU A 6 -8.62 -14.60 -10.93
N PRO A 7 -7.87 -13.88 -10.10
CA PRO A 7 -6.54 -13.42 -10.45
C PRO A 7 -5.60 -14.62 -10.64
N SER A 8 -4.68 -14.51 -11.60
CA SER A 8 -3.69 -15.56 -11.82
C SER A 8 -2.74 -15.68 -10.63
N ALA A 9 -2.14 -16.86 -10.46
CA ALA A 9 -1.17 -17.09 -9.40
C ALA A 9 0.04 -16.15 -9.51
N ASP A 10 0.44 -15.77 -10.73
CA ASP A 10 1.56 -14.87 -10.95
C ASP A 10 1.19 -13.43 -10.63
N PHE A 11 -0.04 -13.00 -10.92
CA PHE A 11 -0.56 -11.71 -10.46
C PHE A 11 -0.54 -11.61 -8.93
N LEU A 12 -1.07 -12.63 -8.23
CA LEU A 12 -1.11 -12.63 -6.77
C LEU A 12 0.30 -12.58 -6.14
N LYS A 13 1.26 -13.31 -6.72
CA LYS A 13 2.67 -13.23 -6.29
C LYS A 13 3.25 -11.84 -6.52
N GLY A 14 3.03 -11.29 -7.71
CA GLY A 14 3.46 -9.93 -8.05
C GLY A 14 2.93 -8.92 -7.04
N PHE A 15 1.62 -8.96 -6.79
CA PHE A 15 0.93 -8.07 -5.87
C PHE A 15 1.50 -8.11 -4.46
N ASN A 16 1.61 -9.30 -3.87
CA ASN A 16 2.17 -9.42 -2.53
C ASN A 16 3.61 -8.94 -2.47
N HIS A 17 4.42 -9.25 -3.51
CA HIS A 17 5.81 -8.84 -3.52
C HIS A 17 5.98 -7.33 -3.71
N GLY A 18 5.17 -6.71 -4.58
CA GLY A 18 5.17 -5.27 -4.80
C GLY A 18 4.78 -4.49 -3.54
N TYR A 19 3.81 -5.00 -2.79
CA TYR A 19 3.42 -4.43 -1.49
C TYR A 19 4.56 -4.50 -0.47
N GLU A 20 5.13 -5.69 -0.25
CA GLU A 20 6.19 -5.91 0.75
C GLU A 20 7.49 -5.17 0.41
N ILE A 21 7.89 -5.14 -0.87
CA ILE A 21 9.06 -4.37 -1.32
C ILE A 21 8.83 -2.87 -1.11
N SER A 22 7.66 -2.36 -1.45
CA SER A 22 7.35 -0.94 -1.26
C SER A 22 7.38 -0.53 0.20
N ARG A 23 6.99 -1.45 1.09
CA ARG A 23 6.99 -1.26 2.54
C ARG A 23 8.38 -1.33 3.16
N HIS A 24 9.21 -2.28 2.74
CA HIS A 24 10.44 -2.62 3.47
C HIS A 24 11.73 -2.29 2.73
N THR A 25 11.76 -2.36 1.41
CA THR A 25 12.98 -2.23 0.59
C THR A 25 12.70 -1.58 -0.77
N PRO A 26 12.18 -0.34 -0.83
CA PRO A 26 11.73 0.30 -2.07
C PRO A 26 12.84 0.46 -3.12
N GLU A 27 14.11 0.48 -2.71
CA GLU A 27 15.28 0.50 -3.60
C GLU A 27 15.42 -0.75 -4.48
N MET A 28 14.82 -1.88 -4.08
CA MET A 28 14.89 -3.13 -4.83
C MET A 28 13.90 -3.19 -6.00
N LYS A 29 12.96 -2.25 -6.11
CA LYS A 29 11.90 -2.24 -7.14
C LYS A 29 12.47 -2.37 -8.56
N GLU A 30 13.41 -1.50 -8.91
CA GLU A 30 14.02 -1.48 -10.23
C GLU A 30 14.73 -2.80 -10.54
N THR A 31 15.42 -3.38 -9.54
CA THR A 31 16.08 -4.68 -9.69
C THR A 31 15.08 -5.78 -9.99
N VAL A 32 13.96 -5.83 -9.28
CA VAL A 32 12.92 -6.85 -9.48
C VAL A 32 12.21 -6.69 -10.83
N LEU A 33 11.92 -5.47 -11.25
CA LEU A 33 11.25 -5.20 -12.52
C LEU A 33 12.17 -5.35 -13.74
N SER A 34 13.49 -5.27 -13.54
CA SER A 34 14.50 -5.49 -14.58
C SER A 34 14.76 -6.98 -14.89
N ALA A 35 14.18 -7.91 -14.13
CA ALA A 35 14.40 -9.33 -14.31
C ALA A 35 14.00 -9.82 -15.72
N GLU A 36 14.90 -10.57 -16.37
CA GLU A 36 14.62 -11.17 -17.67
C GLU A 36 13.50 -12.21 -17.55
N ASN A 37 12.58 -12.23 -18.53
CA ASN A 37 11.44 -13.14 -18.59
C ASN A 37 10.43 -13.01 -17.43
N LEU A 38 10.30 -11.82 -16.84
CA LEU A 38 9.27 -11.55 -15.85
C LEU A 38 7.86 -11.70 -16.49
N PRO A 39 6.97 -12.55 -15.96
CA PRO A 39 5.61 -12.69 -16.47
C PRO A 39 4.86 -11.35 -16.43
N GLU A 40 4.07 -11.06 -17.46
CA GLU A 40 3.29 -9.82 -17.55
C GLU A 40 2.30 -9.69 -16.39
N ASP A 41 1.58 -10.77 -16.07
CA ASP A 41 0.67 -10.83 -14.92
C ASP A 41 1.36 -10.51 -13.60
N TYR A 42 2.58 -11.03 -13.41
CA TYR A 42 3.38 -10.71 -12.23
C TYR A 42 3.72 -9.22 -12.18
N ARG A 43 4.13 -8.62 -13.32
CA ARG A 43 4.44 -7.19 -13.38
C ARG A 43 3.21 -6.34 -13.03
N MET A 44 2.05 -6.66 -13.61
CA MET A 44 0.79 -5.99 -13.31
C MET A 44 0.41 -6.14 -11.83
N GLY A 45 0.59 -7.35 -11.27
CA GLY A 45 0.39 -7.59 -9.85
C GLY A 45 1.28 -6.69 -9.02
N PHE A 46 2.58 -6.66 -9.32
CA PHE A 46 3.59 -5.88 -8.60
C PHE A 46 3.25 -4.40 -8.54
N GLU A 47 2.91 -3.80 -9.68
CA GLU A 47 2.47 -2.40 -9.75
C GLU A 47 1.20 -2.16 -8.92
N GLY A 48 0.25 -3.11 -8.93
CA GLY A 48 -0.95 -3.06 -8.11
C GLY A 48 -0.66 -3.10 -6.60
N GLY A 49 0.29 -3.96 -6.19
CA GLY A 49 0.72 -4.07 -4.79
C GLY A 49 1.42 -2.80 -4.29
N GLU A 50 2.26 -2.21 -5.13
CA GLU A 50 2.90 -0.92 -4.86
C GLU A 50 1.88 0.19 -4.65
N LEU A 51 0.90 0.30 -5.56
CA LEU A 51 -0.16 1.30 -5.45
C LEU A 51 -1.01 1.08 -4.19
N GLN A 52 -1.28 -0.17 -3.82
CA GLN A 52 -2.02 -0.46 -2.60
C GLN A 52 -1.26 -0.01 -1.35
N TYR A 53 0.04 -0.27 -1.28
CA TYR A 53 0.86 0.21 -0.17
C TYR A 53 0.85 1.74 -0.07
N GLU A 54 0.97 2.45 -1.19
CA GLU A 54 0.90 3.92 -1.17
C GLU A 54 -0.45 4.42 -0.67
N LYS A 55 -1.55 3.80 -1.08
CA LYS A 55 -2.89 4.12 -0.58
C LYS A 55 -3.00 3.88 0.93
N ASP A 56 -2.51 2.75 1.42
CA ASP A 56 -2.54 2.41 2.84
C ASP A 56 -1.70 3.39 3.65
N ARG A 57 -0.47 3.71 3.19
CA ARG A 57 0.41 4.69 3.84
C ARG A 57 -0.26 6.07 3.95
N ILE A 58 -0.83 6.56 2.84
CA ILE A 58 -1.53 7.85 2.83
C ILE A 58 -2.71 7.82 3.80
N ARG A 59 -3.50 6.74 3.79
CA ARG A 59 -4.62 6.58 4.71
C ARG A 59 -4.18 6.59 6.17
N GLU A 60 -3.14 5.86 6.52
CA GLU A 60 -2.57 5.86 7.87
C GLU A 60 -2.04 7.23 8.30
N GLU A 61 -1.44 7.99 7.37
CA GLU A 61 -1.01 9.38 7.62
C GLU A 61 -2.20 10.30 7.89
N PHE A 62 -3.29 10.19 7.11
CA PHE A 62 -4.51 10.98 7.32
C PHE A 62 -5.21 10.64 8.64
N GLU A 63 -5.33 9.34 8.99
CA GLU A 63 -5.94 8.90 10.25
C GLU A 63 -5.14 9.36 11.48
N GLN A 64 -3.82 9.53 11.36
CA GLN A 64 -2.99 10.11 12.43
C GLN A 64 -3.23 11.62 12.58
N VAL A 65 -3.34 12.35 11.47
CA VAL A 65 -3.62 13.79 11.50
C VAL A 65 -5.00 14.09 12.11
N GLU A 66 -6.03 13.30 11.79
CA GLU A 66 -7.35 13.47 12.42
C GLU A 66 -7.29 13.22 13.94
N GLN A 67 -6.60 12.16 14.38
CA GLN A 67 -6.42 11.90 15.81
C GLN A 67 -5.62 12.98 16.54
N GLU A 68 -4.56 13.53 15.93
CA GLU A 68 -3.78 14.61 16.54
C GLU A 68 -4.61 15.89 16.69
N ASN A 69 -5.48 16.23 15.73
CA ASN A 69 -6.38 17.39 15.85
C ASN A 69 -7.47 17.18 16.92
N ASP A 70 -8.04 15.97 17.00
CA ASP A 70 -9.04 15.64 18.04
C ASP A 70 -8.45 15.70 19.46
N LEU A 71 -7.16 15.38 19.62
CA LEU A 71 -6.46 15.47 20.91
C LEU A 71 -6.18 16.93 21.30
N ASP A 72 -5.76 17.79 20.36
CA ASP A 72 -5.49 19.22 20.61
C ASP A 72 -6.77 19.96 21.05
N GLU A 73 -7.93 19.67 20.43
CA GLU A 73 -9.23 20.23 20.87
C GLU A 73 -9.66 19.74 22.27
N SER A 74 -9.25 18.54 22.65
CA SER A 74 -9.58 17.97 23.97
C SER A 74 -8.75 18.53 25.12
N GLU A 75 -7.52 19.00 24.83
CA GLU A 75 -6.63 19.61 25.82
C GLU A 75 -6.99 21.09 26.12
N ASP A 76 -7.58 21.81 25.16
CA ASP A 76 -7.98 23.23 25.35
C ASP A 76 -9.29 23.40 26.15
N MET A 77 -10.13 22.37 26.26
CA MET A 77 -11.37 22.39 27.06
C MET A 77 -11.19 21.96 28.53
N GLY A 78 -9.96 21.66 28.97
CA GLY A 78 -9.68 21.01 30.26
C GLY A 78 -9.33 21.91 31.46
N MET A 79 -9.44 23.24 31.36
CA MET A 79 -9.03 24.17 32.42
C MET A 79 -10.09 25.23 32.78
N GLU A 80 -11.28 24.78 33.19
CA GLU A 80 -12.15 25.58 34.06
C GLU A 80 -12.36 24.85 35.39
N TYR A 81 -11.56 25.23 36.40
CA TYR A 81 -11.81 24.95 37.83
C TYR A 81 -12.25 26.24 38.54
#